data_AF-A0A535GWV7-F1
#
_entry.id   AF-A0A535GWV7-F1
#
_cell.length_a   1.000
_cell.length_b   1.000
_cell.length_c   1.000
_cell.angle_alpha   90.00
_cell.angle_beta   90.00
_cell.angle_gamma   90.00
#
_symmetry.space_group_name_H-M   'P 1'
#
loop_
_entity.id
_entity.type
_entity.pdbx_description
1 polymer ?
#
loop_
_entity_poly.entity_id
_entity_poly.type
_entity_poly.pdbx_seq_one_letter_code
_entity_poly.pdbx_strand_id
1 'polypeptide(L)'
;MSRLKIQQPATPFLRRKWVPQVTRRDFLKISAAGTGAAGLSALGFDLAHAAQIRQSFRIAGAREAHSVCPYCAVGCALVAYTKENTDGSVSLLQIEGNPDSPVNEGRLCPKGATAMQLATSARRVADPLYRAPGSDRWQKVSWDDMLTKLAQRVKEARDSTFVAKDAAGNTVNRTEGIAFAGGAAFSSEEGYFATKVMRGLGLVHLEQQARV
;
A
#
# COMPACT_ATOMS: atom_id res chain seq x y z
N MET A 1 42.94 81.33 -13.55
CA MET A 1 44.05 80.75 -12.75
C MET A 1 43.87 79.24 -12.68
N SER A 2 44.56 78.57 -13.58
CA SER A 2 44.61 77.13 -13.82
C SER A 2 45.39 76.40 -12.71
N ARG A 3 44.75 75.49 -11.99
CA ARG A 3 45.47 74.50 -11.16
C ARG A 3 45.71 73.25 -12.00
N LEU A 4 46.99 73.00 -12.31
CA LEU A 4 47.48 71.78 -12.95
C LEU A 4 47.05 70.55 -12.15
N LYS A 5 46.44 69.57 -12.83
CA LYS A 5 46.29 68.19 -12.34
C LYS A 5 47.61 67.47 -12.55
N ILE A 6 48.27 67.06 -11.47
CA ILE A 6 49.40 66.12 -11.51
C ILE A 6 48.79 64.72 -11.42
N GLN A 7 48.96 63.94 -12.49
CA GLN A 7 48.45 62.59 -12.64
C GLN A 7 49.54 61.61 -12.17
N GLN A 8 49.29 60.88 -11.08
CA GLN A 8 50.21 59.83 -10.62
C GLN A 8 50.00 58.52 -11.40
N PRO A 9 51.07 57.78 -11.77
CA PRO A 9 50.94 56.53 -12.50
C PRO A 9 50.49 55.39 -11.57
N ALA A 10 49.54 54.59 -12.06
CA ALA A 10 49.06 53.39 -11.39
C ALA A 10 50.12 52.27 -11.43
N THR A 11 50.58 51.81 -10.28
CA THR A 11 51.40 50.59 -10.15
C THR A 11 50.52 49.34 -10.24
N PRO A 12 50.92 48.29 -10.99
CA PRO A 12 50.13 47.07 -11.10
C PRO A 12 50.21 46.27 -9.79
N PHE A 13 49.08 46.16 -9.08
CA PHE A 13 48.93 45.29 -7.92
C PHE A 13 48.99 43.83 -8.40
N LEU A 14 50.15 43.19 -8.23
CA LEU A 14 50.34 41.78 -8.52
C LEU A 14 49.29 40.95 -7.77
N ARG A 15 48.42 40.26 -8.51
CA ARG A 15 47.47 39.28 -7.96
C ARG A 15 48.26 38.19 -7.22
N ARG A 16 48.30 38.30 -5.90
CA ARG A 16 48.78 37.25 -4.99
C ARG A 16 47.91 36.02 -5.22
N LYS A 17 48.48 34.94 -5.78
CA LYS A 17 47.79 33.65 -5.92
C LYS A 17 47.29 33.22 -4.54
N TRP A 18 45.97 33.01 -4.42
CA TRP A 18 45.35 32.47 -3.22
C TRP A 18 45.88 31.04 -3.02
N VAL A 19 46.70 30.84 -1.99
CA VAL A 19 47.12 29.50 -1.55
C VAL A 19 46.12 29.09 -0.47
N PRO A 20 45.34 28.01 -0.64
CA PRO A 20 44.45 27.52 0.40
C PRO A 20 45.30 27.17 1.64
N GLN A 21 45.09 27.88 2.75
CA GLN A 21 45.75 27.58 4.01
C GLN A 21 45.04 26.40 4.67
N VAL A 22 45.63 25.20 4.55
CA VAL A 22 45.14 24.00 5.24
C VAL A 22 45.29 24.24 6.75
N THR A 23 44.18 24.25 7.48
CA THR A 23 44.25 24.44 8.94
C THR A 23 44.68 23.15 9.63
N ARG A 24 45.17 23.22 10.87
CA ARG A 24 45.51 22.02 11.68
C ARG A 24 44.33 21.04 11.79
N ARG A 25 43.11 21.55 11.85
CA ARG A 25 41.87 20.73 11.87
C ARG A 25 41.66 20.00 10.54
N ASP A 26 41.94 20.67 9.43
CA ASP A 26 41.83 20.07 8.10
C ASP A 26 42.91 19.01 7.89
N PHE A 27 44.13 19.26 8.36
CA PHE A 27 45.22 18.29 8.34
C PHE A 27 44.86 17.01 9.12
N LEU A 28 44.30 17.14 10.33
CA LEU A 28 43.87 15.98 11.12
C LEU A 28 42.72 15.22 10.46
N LYS A 29 41.74 15.92 9.88
CA LYS A 29 40.63 15.29 9.14
C LYS A 29 41.13 14.53 7.90
N ILE A 30 42.04 15.13 7.13
CA ILE A 30 42.61 14.53 5.93
C ILE A 30 43.47 13.31 6.29
N SER A 31 44.29 13.43 7.34
CA SER A 31 45.17 12.34 7.80
C SER A 31 44.37 11.16 8.34
N ALA A 32 43.32 11.41 9.13
CA ALA A 32 42.42 10.38 9.63
C ALA A 32 41.65 9.70 8.49
N ALA A 33 41.15 10.46 7.52
CA ALA A 33 40.46 9.92 6.35
C ALA A 33 41.40 9.09 5.46
N GLY A 34 42.62 9.57 5.19
CA GLY A 34 43.59 8.85 4.37
C GLY A 34 44.08 7.55 5.00
N THR A 35 44.35 7.57 6.31
CA THR A 35 44.78 6.37 7.06
C THR A 35 43.64 5.35 7.16
N GLY A 36 42.42 5.81 7.43
CA GLY A 36 41.24 4.95 7.46
C GLY A 36 40.92 4.31 6.11
N ALA A 37 41.00 5.10 5.03
CA ALA A 37 40.75 4.60 3.68
C ALA A 37 41.80 3.56 3.24
N ALA A 38 43.09 3.84 3.48
CA ALA A 38 44.17 2.90 3.18
C ALA A 38 44.07 1.62 4.00
N GLY A 39 43.70 1.71 5.29
CA GLY A 39 43.49 0.56 6.16
C GLY A 39 42.33 -0.33 5.69
N LEU A 40 41.21 0.27 5.27
CA LEU A 40 40.07 -0.47 4.72
C LEU A 40 40.40 -1.14 3.39
N SER A 41 41.11 -0.45 2.50
CA SER A 41 41.60 -1.05 1.25
C SER A 41 42.60 -2.19 1.48
N ALA A 42 43.48 -2.08 2.47
CA ALA A 42 44.40 -3.15 2.86
C ALA A 42 43.68 -4.38 3.44
N LEU A 43 42.50 -4.19 4.05
CA LEU A 43 41.62 -5.27 4.49
C LEU A 43 40.75 -5.86 3.36
N GLY A 44 40.95 -5.43 2.11
CA GLY A 44 40.25 -5.94 0.93
C GLY A 44 38.93 -5.24 0.60
N PHE A 45 38.60 -4.13 1.27
CA PHE A 45 37.41 -3.35 0.93
C PHE A 45 37.69 -2.40 -0.25
N ASP A 46 37.00 -2.61 -1.37
CA ASP A 46 37.04 -1.69 -2.51
C ASP A 46 36.16 -0.46 -2.22
N LEU A 47 36.79 0.58 -1.68
CA LEU A 47 36.13 1.83 -1.35
C LEU A 47 35.68 2.61 -2.60
N ALA A 48 36.38 2.45 -3.73
CA ALA A 48 35.98 3.10 -4.97
C ALA A 48 34.68 2.49 -5.49
N HIS A 49 34.57 1.16 -5.47
CA HIS A 49 33.34 0.46 -5.80
C HIS A 49 32.21 0.76 -4.80
N ALA A 50 32.49 0.71 -3.49
CA ALA A 50 31.51 1.01 -2.45
C ALA A 50 30.93 2.44 -2.57
N ALA A 51 31.76 3.43 -2.90
CA ALA A 51 31.32 4.80 -3.13
C ALA A 51 30.43 4.97 -4.38
N GLN A 52 30.53 4.05 -5.35
CA GLN A 52 29.68 4.05 -6.55
C GLN A 52 28.33 3.35 -6.33
N ILE A 53 28.20 2.51 -5.30
CA ILE A 53 26.93 1.87 -4.93
C ILE A 53 26.06 2.91 -4.20
N ARG A 54 25.42 3.79 -4.97
CA ARG A 54 24.30 4.60 -4.48
C ARG A 54 23.06 3.72 -4.41
N GLN A 55 22.78 3.16 -3.25
CA GLN A 55 21.50 2.47 -3.02
C GLN A 55 20.39 3.53 -2.95
N SER A 56 19.57 3.60 -3.99
CA SER A 56 18.30 4.29 -3.89
C SER A 56 17.34 3.46 -3.04
N PHE A 57 16.61 4.11 -2.15
CA PHE A 57 15.56 3.43 -1.40
C PHE A 57 14.49 2.92 -2.37
N ARG A 58 13.98 1.71 -2.13
CA ARG A 58 12.87 1.13 -2.92
C ARG A 58 11.66 2.07 -2.99
N ILE A 59 11.41 2.81 -1.92
CA ILE A 59 10.29 3.74 -1.76
C ILE A 59 10.63 5.17 -2.21
N ALA A 60 11.79 5.41 -2.84
CA ALA A 60 12.16 6.73 -3.30
C ALA A 60 11.15 7.29 -4.32
N GLY A 61 10.55 8.43 -3.99
CA GLY A 61 9.51 9.07 -4.81
C GLY A 61 8.15 8.35 -4.76
N ALA A 62 7.92 7.46 -3.80
CA ALA A 62 6.61 6.85 -3.57
C ALA A 62 5.65 7.81 -2.87
N ARG A 63 4.35 7.61 -3.11
CA ARG A 63 3.27 8.19 -2.31
C ARG A 63 2.93 7.24 -1.17
N GLU A 64 2.69 7.80 0.01
CA GLU A 64 2.26 7.06 1.19
C GLU A 64 0.73 7.03 1.27
N ALA A 65 0.18 5.86 1.56
CA ALA A 65 -1.23 5.67 1.85
C ALA A 65 -1.37 4.90 3.18
N HIS A 66 -2.19 5.41 4.08
CA HIS A 66 -2.44 4.76 5.36
C HIS A 66 -3.55 3.72 5.24
N SER A 67 -3.37 2.59 5.92
CA SER A 67 -4.35 1.50 5.93
C SER A 67 -4.33 0.76 7.26
N VAL A 68 -5.17 -0.27 7.39
CA VAL A 68 -5.28 -1.11 8.58
C VAL A 68 -5.08 -2.56 8.19
N CYS A 69 -4.38 -3.30 9.05
CA CYS A 69 -4.09 -4.72 8.87
C CYS A 69 -5.40 -5.55 8.73
N PRO A 70 -5.58 -6.32 7.63
CA PRO A 70 -6.85 -6.98 7.33
C PRO A 70 -7.03 -8.35 8.01
N TYR A 71 -6.22 -8.67 9.02
CA TYR A 71 -6.16 -10.01 9.61
C TYR A 71 -6.99 -10.13 10.88
N CYS A 72 -6.41 -9.79 12.04
CA CYS A 72 -7.05 -9.94 13.34
C CYS A 72 -7.52 -8.59 13.91
N ALA A 73 -8.35 -8.64 14.95
CA ALA A 73 -8.97 -7.47 15.57
C ALA A 73 -8.01 -6.53 16.35
N VAL A 74 -6.70 -6.76 16.34
CA VAL A 74 -5.71 -5.83 16.93
C VAL A 74 -5.76 -4.47 16.22
N GLY A 75 -6.02 -4.45 14.91
CA GLY A 75 -6.14 -3.19 14.16
C GLY A 75 -4.82 -2.45 13.96
N CYS A 76 -3.71 -3.19 13.74
CA CYS A 76 -2.41 -2.57 13.48
C CYS A 76 -2.48 -1.64 12.26
N ALA A 77 -1.97 -0.41 12.40
CA ALA A 77 -1.92 0.54 11.30
C ALA A 77 -0.74 0.25 10.37
N LEU A 78 -0.99 0.46 9.08
CA LEU A 78 -0.08 0.18 7.98
C LEU A 78 0.22 1.45 7.18
N VAL A 79 1.40 1.50 6.57
CA VAL A 79 1.75 2.44 5.50
C VAL A 79 2.03 1.64 4.24
N ALA A 80 1.30 1.95 3.18
CA ALA A 80 1.47 1.40 1.85
C ALA A 80 2.16 2.44 0.96
N TYR A 81 3.28 2.04 0.35
CA TYR A 81 4.04 2.88 -0.56
C TYR A 81 3.66 2.54 -1.99
N THR A 82 3.15 3.53 -2.71
CA THR A 82 2.69 3.37 -4.09
C THR A 82 3.42 4.30 -5.04
N LYS A 83 3.53 3.91 -6.31
CA LYS A 83 4.10 4.76 -7.36
C LYS A 83 3.23 4.70 -8.59
N GLU A 84 2.95 5.88 -9.14
CA GLU A 84 2.29 6.03 -10.42
C GLU A 84 3.30 5.73 -11.54
N ASN A 85 2.94 4.81 -12.41
CA ASN A 85 3.71 4.44 -13.59
C ASN A 85 3.37 5.39 -14.75
N THR A 86 4.19 5.38 -15.80
CA THR A 86 4.02 6.26 -16.98
C THR A 86 2.73 5.98 -17.76
N ASP A 87 2.15 4.78 -17.62
CA ASP A 87 0.88 4.37 -18.25
C ASP A 87 -0.34 4.75 -17.39
N GLY A 88 -0.15 5.45 -16.27
CA GLY A 88 -1.21 5.83 -15.32
C GLY A 88 -1.58 4.72 -14.34
N SER A 89 -0.97 3.53 -14.41
CA SER A 89 -1.21 2.47 -13.43
C SER A 89 -0.48 2.75 -12.12
N VAL A 90 -0.98 2.19 -11.01
CA VAL A 90 -0.38 2.36 -9.68
C VAL A 90 0.28 1.05 -9.24
N SER A 91 1.59 1.09 -9.03
CA SER A 91 2.38 -0.01 -8.46
C SER A 91 2.44 0.09 -6.95
N LEU A 92 2.10 -0.99 -6.25
CA LEU A 92 2.41 -1.15 -4.82
C LEU A 92 3.86 -1.59 -4.67
N LEU A 93 4.67 -0.79 -3.96
CA LEU A 93 6.11 -1.02 -3.78
C LEU A 93 6.45 -1.71 -2.47
N GLN A 94 5.73 -1.37 -1.39
CA GLN A 94 5.94 -1.92 -0.07
C GLN A 94 4.70 -1.68 0.82
N ILE A 95 4.48 -2.57 1.80
CA ILE A 95 3.61 -2.32 2.95
C ILE A 95 4.42 -2.59 4.21
N GLU A 96 4.37 -1.67 5.18
CA GLU A 96 4.96 -1.84 6.50
C GLU A 96 4.08 -1.24 7.61
N GLY A 97 4.51 -1.35 8.87
CA GLY A 97 3.74 -0.84 10.00
C GLY A 97 3.91 0.67 10.14
N ASN A 98 2.83 1.37 10.50
CA ASN A 98 2.90 2.81 10.76
C ASN A 98 3.59 3.08 12.12
N PRO A 99 4.75 3.76 12.16
CA PRO A 99 5.45 4.09 13.41
C PRO A 99 4.64 5.01 14.33
N ASP A 100 3.76 5.85 13.78
CA ASP A 100 2.94 6.81 14.54
C ASP A 100 1.72 6.17 15.20
N SER A 101 1.51 4.87 14.98
CA SER A 101 0.37 4.14 15.53
C SER A 101 0.51 3.92 17.04
N PRO A 102 -0.50 4.33 17.85
CA PRO A 102 -0.49 4.05 19.29
C PRO A 102 -0.71 2.56 19.60
N VAL A 103 -1.15 1.77 18.61
CA VAL A 103 -1.45 0.33 18.79
C VAL A 103 -0.22 -0.52 18.57
N ASN A 104 0.55 -0.24 17.50
CA ASN A 104 1.62 -1.12 17.06
C ASN A 104 2.99 -0.46 16.92
N GLU A 105 3.10 0.88 16.97
CA GLU A 105 4.39 1.60 16.91
C GLU A 105 5.31 1.10 15.77
N GLY A 106 4.74 0.83 14.60
CA GLY A 106 5.46 0.29 13.42
C GLY A 106 5.70 -1.22 13.43
N ARG A 107 5.45 -1.93 14.53
CA ARG A 107 5.65 -3.38 14.63
C ARG A 107 4.54 -4.14 13.91
N LEU A 108 4.88 -5.27 13.30
CA LEU A 108 3.94 -6.18 12.67
C LEU A 108 4.29 -7.64 12.98
N CYS A 109 3.27 -8.47 13.24
CA CYS A 109 3.45 -9.91 13.26
C CYS A 109 3.65 -10.45 11.82
N PRO A 110 4.03 -11.73 11.64
CA PRO A 110 4.30 -12.29 10.31
C PRO A 110 3.17 -12.08 9.30
N LYS A 111 1.90 -12.22 9.72
CA LYS A 111 0.72 -11.98 8.86
C LYS A 111 0.70 -10.55 8.30
N GLY A 112 0.87 -9.56 9.18
CA GLY A 112 0.87 -8.14 8.83
C GLY A 112 2.09 -7.77 7.99
N ALA A 113 3.28 -8.26 8.36
CA ALA A 113 4.52 -8.01 7.63
C ALA A 113 4.48 -8.57 6.19
N THR A 114 3.66 -9.60 5.93
CA THR A 114 3.43 -10.15 4.59
C THR A 114 2.16 -9.60 3.92
N ALA A 115 1.56 -8.51 4.39
CA ALA A 115 0.34 -7.94 3.80
C ALA A 115 0.51 -7.57 2.31
N MET A 116 1.70 -7.13 1.89
CA MET A 116 1.98 -6.89 0.48
C MET A 116 1.82 -8.16 -0.37
N GLN A 117 2.28 -9.32 0.12
CA GLN A 117 2.15 -10.60 -0.58
C GLN A 117 0.69 -11.03 -0.74
N LEU A 118 -0.17 -10.67 0.22
CA LEU A 118 -1.61 -10.89 0.09
C LEU A 118 -2.19 -10.03 -1.04
N ALA A 119 -1.84 -8.73 -1.05
CA ALA A 119 -2.36 -7.76 -2.02
C ALA A 119 -1.91 -8.05 -3.47
N THR A 120 -0.70 -8.56 -3.66
CA THR A 120 -0.09 -8.81 -4.98
C THR A 120 0.03 -10.30 -5.33
N SER A 121 -0.63 -11.18 -4.58
CA SER A 121 -0.60 -12.63 -4.82
C SER A 121 -1.02 -12.97 -6.25
N ALA A 122 -0.21 -13.79 -6.93
CA ALA A 122 -0.53 -14.35 -8.25
C ALA A 122 -1.78 -15.25 -8.24
N ARG A 123 -2.26 -15.64 -7.06
CA ARG A 123 -3.48 -16.44 -6.88
C ARG A 123 -4.76 -15.61 -6.78
N ARG A 124 -4.67 -14.28 -6.89
CA ARG A 124 -5.87 -13.42 -6.89
C ARG A 124 -6.75 -13.73 -8.08
N VAL A 125 -8.05 -13.84 -7.84
CA VAL A 125 -9.05 -13.98 -8.89
C VAL A 125 -9.33 -12.59 -9.47
N ALA A 126 -8.91 -12.36 -10.71
CA ALA A 126 -9.02 -11.05 -11.37
C ALA A 126 -10.36 -10.86 -12.11
N ASP A 127 -10.98 -11.95 -12.56
CA ASP A 127 -12.17 -11.96 -13.40
C ASP A 127 -13.29 -12.78 -12.75
N PRO A 128 -14.57 -12.46 -13.01
CA PRO A 128 -15.68 -13.34 -12.66
C PRO A 128 -15.54 -14.72 -13.31
N LEU A 129 -15.71 -15.77 -12.50
CA LEU A 129 -15.62 -17.16 -12.94
C LEU A 129 -16.97 -17.86 -12.72
N TYR A 130 -17.51 -18.47 -13.77
CA TYR A 130 -18.74 -19.25 -13.74
C TYR A 130 -18.45 -20.75 -13.88
N ARG A 131 -19.15 -21.57 -13.10
CA ARG A 131 -19.13 -23.04 -13.21
C ARG A 131 -20.56 -23.54 -13.40
N ALA A 132 -20.83 -24.13 -14.56
CA ALA A 132 -22.14 -24.69 -14.87
C ALA A 132 -22.47 -25.92 -14.01
N PRO A 133 -23.75 -26.24 -13.76
CA PRO A 133 -24.16 -27.48 -13.13
C PRO A 133 -23.55 -28.69 -13.85
N GLY A 134 -22.95 -29.61 -13.08
CA GLY A 134 -22.28 -30.80 -13.62
C GLY A 134 -20.89 -30.58 -14.25
N SER A 135 -20.44 -29.33 -14.39
CA SER A 135 -19.09 -29.03 -14.92
C SER A 135 -17.99 -29.28 -13.88
N ASP A 136 -16.80 -29.67 -14.32
CA ASP A 136 -15.56 -29.73 -13.54
C ASP A 136 -14.65 -28.50 -13.77
N ARG A 137 -15.04 -27.57 -14.65
CA ARG A 137 -14.23 -26.43 -15.08
C ARG A 137 -14.91 -25.08 -14.84
N TRP A 138 -14.06 -24.08 -14.57
CA TRP A 138 -14.43 -22.66 -14.50
C TRP A 138 -14.29 -22.00 -15.88
N GLN A 139 -15.23 -21.11 -16.19
CA GLN A 139 -15.23 -20.29 -17.40
C GLN A 139 -15.21 -18.81 -17.00
N LYS A 140 -14.33 -18.02 -17.63
CA LYS A 140 -14.34 -16.57 -17.47
C LYS A 140 -15.60 -16.00 -18.11
N VAL A 141 -16.27 -15.09 -17.43
CA VAL A 141 -17.45 -14.37 -17.92
C VAL A 141 -17.31 -12.89 -17.64
N SER A 142 -18.07 -12.05 -18.36
CA SER A 142 -18.12 -10.63 -18.09
C SER A 142 -18.80 -10.34 -16.73
N TRP A 143 -18.54 -9.17 -16.16
CA TRP A 143 -19.25 -8.71 -14.97
C TRP A 143 -20.77 -8.59 -15.21
N ASP A 144 -21.18 -8.06 -16.37
CA ASP A 144 -22.60 -7.90 -16.72
C ASP A 144 -23.32 -9.24 -16.83
N ASP A 145 -22.68 -10.23 -17.46
CA ASP A 145 -23.22 -11.60 -17.55
C ASP A 145 -23.34 -12.24 -16.17
N MET A 146 -22.31 -12.09 -15.32
CA MET A 146 -22.32 -12.65 -13.97
C MET A 146 -23.41 -12.02 -13.10
N LEU A 147 -23.50 -10.69 -13.10
CA LEU A 147 -24.47 -9.95 -12.30
C LEU A 147 -25.91 -10.20 -12.77
N THR A 148 -26.13 -10.29 -14.08
CA THR A 148 -27.45 -10.62 -14.65
C THR A 148 -27.88 -12.03 -14.24
N LYS A 149 -26.99 -13.03 -14.35
CA LYS A 149 -27.26 -14.39 -13.90
C LYS A 149 -27.55 -14.44 -12.39
N LEU A 150 -26.76 -13.76 -11.58
CA LEU A 150 -26.95 -13.70 -10.14
C LEU A 150 -28.31 -13.09 -9.78
N ALA A 151 -28.65 -11.95 -10.38
CA ALA A 151 -29.93 -11.27 -10.16
C ALA A 151 -31.13 -12.15 -10.54
N GLN A 152 -31.06 -12.84 -11.68
CA GLN A 152 -32.11 -13.78 -12.11
C GLN A 152 -32.29 -14.91 -11.08
N ARG A 153 -31.20 -15.53 -10.62
CA ARG A 153 -31.26 -16.63 -9.63
C ARG A 153 -31.77 -16.16 -8.27
N VAL A 154 -31.34 -14.99 -7.81
CA VAL A 154 -31.84 -14.39 -6.56
C VAL A 154 -33.33 -14.11 -6.67
N LYS A 155 -33.78 -13.54 -7.80
CA LYS A 155 -35.21 -13.28 -8.04
C LYS A 155 -36.02 -14.57 -8.09
N GLU A 156 -35.59 -15.57 -8.85
CA GLU A 156 -36.26 -16.87 -8.96
C GLU A 156 -36.39 -17.57 -7.59
N ALA A 157 -35.29 -17.61 -6.81
CA ALA A 157 -35.28 -18.20 -5.48
C ALA A 157 -36.18 -17.43 -4.51
N ARG A 158 -36.13 -16.09 -4.55
CA ARG A 158 -36.99 -15.26 -3.70
C ARG A 158 -38.46 -15.47 -4.05
N ASP A 159 -38.85 -15.34 -5.31
CA ASP A 159 -40.25 -15.43 -5.73
C ASP A 159 -40.86 -16.80 -5.42
N SER A 160 -40.07 -17.88 -5.54
CA SER A 160 -40.53 -19.24 -5.22
C SER A 160 -40.57 -19.57 -3.73
N THR A 161 -39.91 -18.79 -2.86
CA THR A 161 -39.78 -19.09 -1.42
C THR A 161 -40.18 -17.93 -0.51
N PHE A 162 -40.82 -16.89 -1.05
CA PHE A 162 -41.24 -15.73 -0.27
C PHE A 162 -42.50 -16.06 0.54
N VAL A 163 -42.44 -15.75 1.83
CA VAL A 163 -43.53 -15.89 2.80
C VAL A 163 -43.97 -14.50 3.22
N ALA A 164 -45.12 -14.06 2.72
CA ALA A 164 -45.72 -12.78 3.11
C ALA A 164 -46.33 -12.86 4.51
N LYS A 165 -47.05 -13.95 4.79
CA LYS A 165 -47.68 -14.24 6.09
C LYS A 165 -47.29 -15.63 6.59
N ASP A 166 -47.08 -15.77 7.89
CA ASP A 166 -46.83 -17.07 8.52
C ASP A 166 -48.13 -17.88 8.72
N ALA A 167 -47.99 -19.11 9.26
CA ALA A 167 -49.12 -20.01 9.52
C ALA A 167 -50.16 -19.44 10.51
N ALA A 168 -49.78 -18.47 11.34
CA ALA A 168 -50.67 -17.78 12.27
C ALA A 168 -51.30 -16.50 11.67
N GLY A 169 -50.99 -16.18 10.41
CA GLY A 169 -51.52 -15.01 9.70
C GLY A 169 -50.75 -13.71 9.93
N ASN A 170 -49.65 -13.73 10.70
CA ASN A 170 -48.82 -12.55 10.95
C ASN A 170 -48.04 -12.18 9.68
N THR A 171 -47.91 -10.89 9.40
CA THR A 171 -47.06 -10.43 8.30
C THR A 171 -45.59 -10.58 8.67
N VAL A 172 -44.84 -11.33 7.87
CA VAL A 172 -43.43 -11.66 8.12
C VAL A 172 -42.49 -11.25 6.98
N ASN A 173 -42.99 -11.14 5.74
CA ASN A 173 -42.26 -10.65 4.56
C ASN A 173 -40.82 -11.17 4.45
N ARG A 174 -40.63 -12.48 4.48
CA ARG A 174 -39.31 -13.13 4.47
C ARG A 174 -39.14 -14.13 3.33
N THR A 175 -37.90 -14.43 2.98
CA THR A 175 -37.54 -15.57 2.10
C THR A 175 -36.61 -16.51 2.87
N GLU A 176 -36.92 -17.79 2.81
CA GLU A 176 -36.16 -18.87 3.46
C GLU A 176 -35.33 -19.68 2.43
N GLY A 177 -35.48 -19.40 1.14
CA GLY A 177 -34.75 -20.09 0.05
C GLY A 177 -33.34 -19.56 -0.21
N ILE A 178 -32.89 -18.55 0.52
CA ILE A 178 -31.58 -17.91 0.34
C ILE A 178 -30.94 -17.71 1.71
N ALA A 179 -29.67 -18.09 1.83
CA ALA A 179 -28.84 -17.81 3.00
C ALA A 179 -27.60 -16.99 2.60
N PHE A 180 -27.17 -16.11 3.51
CA PHE A 180 -25.96 -15.31 3.38
C PHE A 180 -25.01 -15.62 4.54
N ALA A 181 -23.74 -15.86 4.23
CA ALA A 181 -22.70 -16.13 5.20
C ALA A 181 -21.48 -15.23 4.95
N GLY A 182 -21.13 -14.38 5.92
CA GLY A 182 -19.93 -13.55 5.86
C GLY A 182 -20.10 -12.19 6.52
N GLY A 183 -19.06 -11.38 6.46
CA GLY A 183 -19.13 -9.97 6.86
C GLY A 183 -17.98 -9.49 7.74
N ALA A 184 -17.34 -10.35 8.54
CA ALA A 184 -16.33 -9.88 9.50
C ALA A 184 -15.05 -9.31 8.87
N ALA A 185 -14.80 -9.62 7.59
CA ALA A 185 -13.66 -9.10 6.81
C ALA A 185 -14.04 -7.93 5.89
N PHE A 186 -15.30 -7.52 5.88
CA PHE A 186 -15.76 -6.35 5.12
C PHE A 186 -15.41 -5.07 5.87
N SER A 187 -15.40 -3.96 5.14
CA SER A 187 -15.51 -2.65 5.78
C SER A 187 -16.85 -2.53 6.53
N SER A 188 -16.93 -1.61 7.49
CA SER A 188 -18.19 -1.38 8.21
C SER A 188 -19.31 -0.92 7.28
N GLU A 189 -18.96 -0.10 6.28
CA GLU A 189 -19.86 0.41 5.25
C GLU A 189 -20.35 -0.72 4.34
N GLU A 190 -19.45 -1.60 3.91
CA GLU A 190 -19.77 -2.79 3.11
C GLU A 190 -20.67 -3.76 3.89
N GLY A 191 -20.36 -4.02 5.16
CA GLY A 191 -21.19 -4.85 6.05
C GLY A 191 -22.59 -4.25 6.27
N TYR A 192 -22.66 -2.93 6.46
CA TYR A 192 -23.93 -2.22 6.58
C TYR A 192 -24.74 -2.29 5.28
N PHE A 193 -24.10 -2.06 4.13
CA PHE A 193 -24.71 -2.18 2.81
C PHE A 193 -25.23 -3.61 2.56
N ALA A 194 -24.40 -4.62 2.80
CA ALA A 194 -24.77 -6.02 2.64
C ALA A 194 -25.99 -6.37 3.51
N THR A 195 -26.00 -5.95 4.78
CA THR A 195 -27.13 -6.19 5.68
C THR A 195 -28.42 -5.56 5.14
N LYS A 196 -28.36 -4.31 4.67
CA LYS A 196 -29.53 -3.63 4.09
C LYS A 196 -30.05 -4.32 2.84
N VAL A 197 -29.16 -4.75 1.95
CA VAL A 197 -29.54 -5.47 0.73
C VAL A 197 -30.20 -6.80 1.08
N MET A 198 -29.57 -7.63 1.93
CA MET A 198 -30.08 -8.96 2.28
C MET A 198 -31.41 -8.88 3.04
N ARG A 199 -31.54 -7.95 4.02
CA ARG A 199 -32.80 -7.74 4.72
C ARG A 199 -33.87 -7.11 3.83
N GLY A 200 -33.49 -6.21 2.91
CA GLY A 200 -34.40 -5.64 1.92
C GLY A 200 -34.98 -6.68 0.95
N LEU A 201 -34.22 -7.74 0.65
CA LEU A 201 -34.69 -8.90 -0.10
C LEU A 201 -35.56 -9.85 0.73
N GLY A 202 -35.61 -9.68 2.05
CA GLY A 202 -36.40 -10.49 2.99
C GLY A 202 -35.64 -11.68 3.58
N LEU A 203 -34.31 -11.77 3.40
CA LEU A 203 -33.56 -12.89 3.97
C LEU A 203 -33.62 -12.87 5.50
N VAL A 204 -33.73 -14.07 6.09
CA VAL A 204 -33.63 -14.28 7.54
C VAL A 204 -32.43 -15.12 7.94
N HIS A 205 -31.92 -15.95 7.03
CA HIS A 205 -30.68 -16.71 7.20
C HIS A 205 -29.47 -15.84 6.85
N LEU A 206 -29.10 -14.93 7.75
CA LEU A 206 -27.91 -14.08 7.64
C LEU A 206 -27.01 -14.36 8.83
N GLU A 207 -25.88 -15.02 8.59
CA GLU A 207 -24.93 -15.38 9.63
C GLU A 207 -23.52 -14.90 9.25
N GLN A 208 -22.66 -14.75 10.25
CA GLN A 208 -21.28 -14.31 10.07
C GLN A 208 -20.35 -14.98 11.08
N GLN A 209 -19.04 -14.73 10.95
CA GLN A 209 -18.01 -15.33 11.78
C GLN A 209 -18.23 -15.12 13.28
N ALA A 210 -18.87 -14.01 13.69
CA ALA A 210 -19.16 -13.74 15.11
C ALA A 210 -20.09 -14.77 15.79
N ARG A 211 -20.77 -15.63 15.02
CA ARG A 211 -21.60 -16.72 15.56
C ARG A 211 -20.77 -17.93 16.00
N VAL A 212 -19.64 -18.19 15.34
CA VAL A 212 -18.78 -19.37 15.52
C VAL A 212 -17.65 -19.04 16.47
#